data_AF-A0A2V7E2C0-F1
#
_entry.id   AF-A0A2V7E2C0-F1
#
_cell.length_a   1.000
_cell.length_b   1.000
_cell.length_c   1.000
_cell.angle_alpha   90.00
_cell.angle_beta   90.00
_cell.angle_gamma   90.00
#
_symmetry.space_group_name_H-M   'P 1'
#
loop_
_entity.id
_entity.type
_entity.pdbx_description
1 polymer ?
#
loop_
_entity_poly.entity_id
_entity_poly.type
_entity_poly.pdbx_seq_one_letter_code
_entity_poly.pdbx_strand_id
1 'polypeptide(L)'
;MRWLRRLRRGCPRRRALSLVLRGADRPEPLEVAKAARAGPPRRDHATGHGVSESRLFSILIPAVGGQGGGVLAEWLVDAATVAGHTAHGTSIPGVAQRTGSTTYYVEIYSGDAKDPPTFSLYPVPGALDVLLAPEFLEVGRAIELGMPSPEITTIVASTHRLFSIHEKMATGRAIHPLGELEAAARAFSRTLVAFDALAVAREHGSEVNAVLLGALAASDALPVGPDAFREAIQKKGIQVEANLRGFDVGLARGREGAETPLPVTRRPFRTPPALAESLTVFPDVLRPLVGEALARLIDYQDEKYAALYLERLAPFVGADRDHALAEIVARHLAVWMTYEDAIRVADLKTRASRFERIRRDARLKDAEIEVTDFLKPDLDEIYGVLPYRLVAPFARWAERRWPRGRSTVGQHVKTTSILGFLRLWLLAKLRPLRPISYRAQREHERMERWLTAVRRSAEWNTALACEVARAAQLVKGYGEVRRRLTGLFDDLIQRALQAGSLETLQGRKATVATELTAAYRRLVLQGPEQEGKAAALAADVMTRLERNEPDAALAAITGSGAGG
;
A
#
# COMPACT_ATOMS: atom_id res chain seq x y z
N MET A 1 -34.64 -49.26 -22.42
CA MET A 1 -34.90 -48.64 -21.10
C MET A 1 -33.58 -48.09 -20.59
N ARG A 2 -33.40 -46.91 -20.01
CA ARG A 2 -34.17 -45.67 -19.83
C ARG A 2 -33.12 -44.68 -19.27
N TRP A 3 -32.90 -43.56 -19.98
CA TRP A 3 -32.57 -42.23 -19.46
C TRP A 3 -31.49 -42.06 -18.36
N LEU A 4 -30.29 -41.62 -18.77
CA LEU A 4 -29.45 -40.74 -17.94
C LEU A 4 -29.34 -39.37 -18.62
N ARG A 5 -29.99 -38.37 -18.01
CA ARG A 5 -30.04 -36.97 -18.46
C ARG A 5 -28.64 -36.33 -18.37
N ARG A 6 -28.24 -35.65 -19.44
CA ARG A 6 -27.17 -34.64 -19.40
C ARG A 6 -27.64 -33.44 -18.56
N LEU A 7 -27.03 -33.21 -17.40
CA LEU A 7 -27.15 -31.95 -16.68
C LEU A 7 -26.22 -30.92 -17.34
N ARG A 8 -26.84 -29.87 -17.92
CA ARG A 8 -26.16 -28.65 -18.38
C ARG A 8 -25.40 -28.04 -17.21
N ARG A 9 -24.09 -27.84 -17.36
CA ARG A 9 -23.28 -27.01 -16.46
C ARG A 9 -23.84 -25.58 -16.48
N GLY A 10 -24.44 -25.17 -15.37
CA GLY A 10 -24.81 -23.77 -15.15
C GLY A 10 -23.55 -22.91 -15.02
N CYS A 11 -23.49 -21.83 -15.79
CA CYS A 11 -22.46 -20.80 -15.66
C CYS A 11 -22.50 -20.18 -14.25
N PRO A 12 -21.35 -19.86 -13.63
CA PRO A 12 -21.32 -19.08 -12.41
C PRO A 12 -21.88 -17.67 -12.70
N ARG A 13 -23.00 -17.34 -12.05
CA ARG A 13 -23.57 -16.00 -12.07
C ARG A 13 -22.73 -15.07 -11.20
N ARG A 14 -22.16 -14.06 -11.87
CA ARG A 14 -21.90 -12.66 -11.46
C ARG A 14 -21.29 -12.43 -10.07
N ARG A 15 -20.04 -11.94 -10.12
CA ARG A 15 -19.27 -11.28 -9.06
C ARG A 15 -20.12 -10.33 -8.21
N ALA A 16 -19.90 -10.37 -6.90
CA ALA A 16 -20.30 -9.31 -5.98
C ALA A 16 -19.66 -7.99 -6.42
N LEU A 17 -20.49 -6.96 -6.62
CA LEU A 17 -20.06 -5.62 -7.01
C LEU A 17 -19.43 -4.94 -5.80
N SER A 18 -18.13 -4.63 -5.88
CA SER A 18 -17.43 -3.83 -4.89
C SER A 18 -18.00 -2.41 -4.89
N LEU A 19 -18.47 -1.94 -3.74
CA LEU A 19 -18.94 -0.57 -3.57
C LEU A 19 -18.01 0.27 -2.69
N VAL A 20 -17.10 -0.34 -1.92
CA VAL A 20 -16.29 0.38 -0.91
C VAL A 20 -14.77 0.23 -1.10
N LEU A 21 -14.19 -0.95 -1.44
CA LEU A 21 -12.77 -1.02 -1.85
C LEU A 21 -12.56 -0.82 -3.35
N ARG A 22 -13.01 0.32 -3.87
CA ARG A 22 -12.57 0.78 -5.20
C ARG A 22 -11.32 1.63 -5.02
N GLY A 23 -10.20 1.14 -5.55
CA GLY A 23 -8.95 1.90 -5.58
C GLY A 23 -9.15 3.29 -6.18
N ALA A 24 -8.46 4.28 -5.61
CA ALA A 24 -8.53 5.68 -5.99
C ALA A 24 -8.14 5.89 -7.47
N ASP A 25 -9.12 5.93 -8.37
CA ASP A 25 -8.96 6.40 -9.76
C ASP A 25 -10.32 6.69 -10.46
N ARG A 26 -11.20 7.45 -9.79
CA ARG A 26 -12.26 8.25 -10.44
C ARG A 26 -12.37 9.64 -9.79
N PRO A 27 -12.46 10.74 -10.56
CA PRO A 27 -12.86 12.03 -10.04
C PRO A 27 -14.38 12.18 -10.22
N GLU A 28 -15.17 11.75 -9.25
CA GLU A 28 -16.48 12.37 -8.98
C GLU A 28 -16.78 12.25 -7.48
N PRO A 29 -17.17 13.35 -6.81
CA PRO A 29 -17.64 13.28 -5.43
C PRO A 29 -19.05 12.68 -5.45
N LEU A 30 -19.18 11.39 -5.14
CA LEU A 30 -20.47 10.87 -4.73
C LEU A 30 -20.78 11.46 -3.35
N GLU A 31 -21.77 12.36 -3.29
CA GLU A 31 -22.33 12.88 -2.05
C GLU A 31 -22.53 11.74 -1.03
N VAL A 32 -21.66 11.69 -0.02
CA VAL A 32 -21.83 10.85 1.16
C VAL A 32 -22.85 11.54 2.07
N ALA A 33 -24.11 11.58 1.65
CA ALA A 33 -25.28 11.90 2.48
C ALA A 33 -26.57 11.85 1.65
N LYS A 34 -27.15 10.66 1.42
CA LYS A 34 -28.60 10.40 1.23
C LYS A 34 -28.86 8.95 0.81
N ALA A 35 -28.51 8.00 1.67
CA ALA A 35 -29.06 6.65 1.57
C ALA A 35 -29.22 5.96 2.94
N ALA A 36 -29.52 6.72 3.99
CA ALA A 36 -30.34 6.21 5.08
C ALA A 36 -31.81 6.27 4.61
N ARG A 37 -32.19 5.42 3.65
CA ARG A 37 -33.61 5.19 3.39
C ARG A 37 -34.10 4.25 4.47
N ALA A 38 -34.85 4.81 5.42
CA ALA A 38 -35.68 4.06 6.35
C ALA A 38 -36.42 2.96 5.58
N GLY A 39 -36.09 1.69 5.88
CA GLY A 39 -36.98 0.58 5.55
C GLY A 39 -38.33 0.79 6.24
N PRO A 40 -39.42 0.20 5.72
CA PRO A 40 -40.74 0.35 6.33
C PRO A 40 -40.68 -0.09 7.81
N PRO A 41 -41.44 0.56 8.72
CA PRO A 41 -41.42 0.20 10.13
C PRO A 41 -41.78 -1.27 10.24
N ARG A 42 -40.86 -2.09 10.75
CA ARG A 42 -41.19 -3.47 11.13
C ARG A 42 -42.21 -3.38 12.24
N ARG A 43 -43.35 -4.03 12.00
CA ARG A 43 -44.48 -4.19 12.93
C ARG A 43 -43.98 -4.50 14.33
N ASP A 44 -44.60 -3.83 15.29
CA ASP A 44 -44.48 -4.07 16.72
C ASP A 44 -44.43 -5.57 17.01
N HIS A 45 -43.28 -6.05 17.49
CA HIS A 45 -43.25 -7.30 18.21
C HIS A 45 -43.93 -7.03 19.55
N ALA A 46 -45.14 -7.56 19.64
CA ALA A 46 -46.00 -7.54 20.80
C ALA A 46 -45.23 -7.82 22.09
N THR A 47 -45.47 -6.97 23.08
CA THR A 47 -45.19 -7.21 24.49
C THR A 47 -45.86 -8.51 24.94
N GLY A 48 -45.08 -9.48 25.41
CA GLY A 48 -45.64 -10.71 25.99
C GLY A 48 -44.62 -11.77 26.39
N HIS A 49 -44.28 -11.74 27.68
CA HIS A 49 -43.71 -12.82 28.52
C HIS A 49 -42.18 -12.84 28.72
N GLY A 50 -41.82 -12.78 30.01
CA GLY A 50 -40.49 -12.47 30.50
C GLY A 50 -39.43 -13.51 30.15
N VAL A 51 -38.31 -13.00 29.62
CA VAL A 51 -37.02 -13.67 29.60
C VAL A 51 -36.05 -12.68 30.24
N SER A 52 -35.38 -13.11 31.31
CA SER A 52 -34.32 -12.38 31.99
C SER A 52 -33.28 -11.85 31.00
N GLU A 53 -32.63 -10.74 31.34
CA GLU A 53 -31.60 -9.98 30.59
C GLU A 53 -30.31 -10.77 30.25
N SER A 54 -30.40 -11.95 29.64
CA SER A 54 -29.25 -12.75 29.23
C SER A 54 -28.92 -12.54 27.75
N ARG A 55 -27.79 -11.88 27.47
CA ARG A 55 -27.36 -11.50 26.12
C ARG A 55 -26.22 -12.39 25.62
N LEU A 56 -26.36 -12.85 24.38
CA LEU A 56 -25.29 -13.46 23.58
C LEU A 56 -24.51 -12.35 22.89
N PHE A 57 -23.18 -12.36 23.02
CA PHE A 57 -22.28 -11.39 22.41
C PHE A 57 -21.43 -12.06 21.35
N SER A 58 -21.34 -11.45 20.17
CA SER A 58 -20.62 -11.95 19.01
C SER A 58 -19.35 -11.13 18.75
N ILE A 59 -18.21 -11.79 18.68
CA ILE A 59 -16.90 -11.16 18.52
C ILE A 59 -16.19 -11.77 17.31
N LEU A 60 -15.76 -10.89 16.38
CA LEU A 60 -14.99 -11.26 15.21
C LEU A 60 -13.56 -10.72 15.33
N ILE A 61 -12.58 -11.59 15.14
CA ILE A 61 -11.15 -11.26 15.21
C ILE A 61 -10.52 -11.60 13.86
N PRO A 62 -10.55 -10.70 12.88
CA PRO A 62 -9.87 -10.90 11.62
C PRO A 62 -8.40 -10.52 11.78
N ALA A 63 -7.50 -11.46 11.50
CA ALA A 63 -6.07 -11.29 11.73
C ALA A 63 -5.26 -11.80 10.54
N VAL A 64 -4.11 -11.16 10.29
CA VAL A 64 -3.13 -11.71 9.35
C VAL A 64 -2.39 -12.86 10.02
N GLY A 65 -2.16 -13.97 9.31
CA GLY A 65 -1.42 -15.12 9.84
C GLY A 65 -0.11 -14.70 10.53
N GLY A 66 0.08 -15.13 11.78
CA GLY A 66 1.22 -14.75 12.62
C GLY A 66 1.02 -13.52 13.52
N GLN A 67 -0.14 -12.86 13.50
CA GLN A 67 -0.46 -11.73 14.40
C GLN A 67 -0.98 -12.16 15.78
N GLY A 68 -1.18 -13.46 15.99
CA GLY A 68 -1.69 -13.97 17.27
C GLY A 68 -3.19 -13.71 17.50
N GLY A 69 -4.00 -13.65 16.44
CA GLY A 69 -5.47 -13.62 16.58
C GLY A 69 -6.01 -14.80 17.39
N GLY A 70 -5.36 -15.96 17.33
CA GLY A 70 -5.69 -17.11 18.17
C GLY A 70 -5.40 -16.86 19.65
N VAL A 71 -4.32 -16.13 19.98
CA VAL A 71 -4.01 -15.74 21.37
C VAL A 71 -5.09 -14.80 21.91
N LEU A 72 -5.55 -13.84 21.10
CA LEU A 72 -6.68 -12.97 21.45
C LEU A 72 -7.98 -13.76 21.69
N ALA A 73 -8.31 -14.70 20.79
CA ALA A 73 -9.49 -15.54 20.92
C ALA A 73 -9.45 -16.41 22.18
N GLU A 74 -8.30 -17.03 22.47
CA GLU A 74 -8.09 -17.83 23.69
C GLU A 74 -8.22 -16.98 24.96
N TRP A 75 -7.57 -15.81 25.02
CA TRP A 75 -7.70 -14.91 26.17
C TRP A 75 -9.12 -14.40 26.37
N LEU A 76 -9.90 -14.18 25.30
CA LEU A 76 -11.30 -13.80 25.40
C LEU A 76 -12.16 -14.91 26.00
N VAL A 77 -11.98 -16.15 25.55
CA VAL A 77 -12.70 -17.32 26.09
C VAL A 77 -12.32 -17.56 27.55
N ASP A 78 -11.02 -17.49 27.88
CA ASP A 78 -10.52 -17.65 29.25
C ASP A 78 -11.06 -16.54 30.17
N ALA A 79 -11.03 -15.28 29.74
CA ALA A 79 -11.53 -14.16 30.53
C ALA A 79 -13.06 -14.23 30.73
N ALA A 80 -13.82 -14.63 29.71
CA ALA A 80 -15.25 -14.89 29.86
C ALA A 80 -15.53 -16.01 30.88
N THR A 81 -14.74 -17.09 30.84
CA THR A 81 -14.85 -18.21 31.78
C THR A 81 -14.52 -17.77 33.22
N VAL A 82 -13.47 -16.96 33.41
CA VAL A 82 -13.13 -16.36 34.71
C VAL A 82 -14.25 -15.47 35.23
N ALA A 83 -14.92 -14.72 34.35
CA ALA A 83 -16.08 -13.89 34.68
C ALA A 83 -17.37 -14.71 34.93
N GLY A 84 -17.33 -16.05 34.88
CA GLY A 84 -18.48 -16.91 35.11
C GLY A 84 -19.42 -17.06 33.90
N HIS A 85 -18.97 -16.64 32.71
CA HIS A 85 -19.75 -16.74 31.47
C HIS A 85 -19.40 -17.98 30.66
N THR A 86 -20.35 -18.45 29.86
CA THR A 86 -20.10 -19.53 28.90
C THR A 86 -19.62 -18.92 27.59
N ALA A 87 -18.47 -19.37 27.09
CA ALA A 87 -17.91 -18.87 25.83
C ALA A 87 -17.50 -20.00 24.89
N HIS A 88 -17.63 -19.76 23.58
CA HIS A 88 -17.19 -20.67 22.54
C HIS A 88 -16.39 -19.91 21.49
N GLY A 89 -15.30 -20.51 21.00
CA GLY A 89 -14.46 -19.94 19.96
C GLY A 89 -14.24 -20.93 18.81
N THR A 90 -14.33 -20.43 17.58
CA THR A 90 -13.96 -21.17 16.37
C THR A 90 -13.01 -20.36 15.51
N SER A 91 -12.28 -21.03 14.62
CA SER A 91 -11.33 -20.38 13.72
C SER A 91 -11.38 -20.96 12.32
N ILE A 92 -11.29 -20.07 11.34
CA ILE A 92 -11.15 -20.42 9.93
C ILE A 92 -9.75 -20.00 9.50
N PRO A 93 -8.80 -20.95 9.36
CA PRO A 93 -7.45 -20.63 8.95
C PRO A 93 -7.44 -20.11 7.52
N GLY A 94 -6.64 -19.06 7.28
CA GLY A 94 -6.39 -18.59 5.93
C GLY A 94 -5.64 -19.65 5.10
N VAL A 95 -6.09 -19.91 3.87
CA VAL A 95 -5.44 -20.87 2.95
C VAL A 95 -4.17 -20.33 2.30
N ALA A 96 -3.86 -19.04 2.47
CA ALA A 96 -2.69 -18.41 1.86
C ALA A 96 -1.43 -18.65 2.71
N GLN A 97 -0.35 -19.12 2.05
CA GLN A 97 0.92 -19.47 2.70
C GLN A 97 1.64 -18.30 3.39
N ARG A 98 1.36 -17.05 2.99
CA ARG A 98 1.90 -15.83 3.61
C ARG A 98 0.86 -14.72 3.56
N THR A 99 0.67 -13.99 4.65
CA THR A 99 -0.27 -12.84 4.74
C THR A 99 -1.74 -13.16 4.41
N GLY A 100 -2.16 -14.42 4.61
CA GLY A 100 -3.58 -14.78 4.56
C GLY A 100 -4.34 -14.19 5.74
N SER A 101 -5.58 -13.76 5.49
CA SER A 101 -6.53 -13.45 6.56
C SER A 101 -6.99 -14.75 7.19
N THR A 102 -6.84 -14.83 8.51
CA THR A 102 -7.37 -15.88 9.38
C THR A 102 -8.43 -15.22 10.25
N THR A 103 -9.60 -15.83 10.32
CA THR A 103 -10.72 -15.29 11.10
C THR A 103 -10.95 -16.16 12.32
N TYR A 104 -11.02 -15.54 13.49
CA TYR A 104 -11.49 -16.18 14.72
C TYR A 104 -12.85 -15.58 15.09
N TYR A 105 -13.76 -16.42 15.52
CA TYR A 105 -15.11 -16.01 15.94
C TYR A 105 -15.35 -16.54 17.34
N VAL A 106 -15.76 -15.65 18.25
CA VAL A 106 -16.05 -15.96 19.65
C VAL A 106 -17.46 -15.52 19.97
N GLU A 107 -18.20 -16.37 20.67
CA GLU A 107 -19.48 -16.02 21.28
C GLU A 107 -19.40 -16.13 22.80
N ILE A 108 -19.98 -15.17 23.50
CA ILE A 108 -20.06 -15.15 24.97
C ILE A 108 -21.53 -15.06 25.37
N TYR A 109 -21.97 -16.02 26.18
CA TYR A 109 -23.30 -16.02 26.79
C TYR A 109 -23.20 -15.65 28.27
N SER A 110 -23.88 -14.55 28.63
CA SER A 110 -23.86 -13.96 29.98
C SER A 110 -25.00 -14.41 30.89
N GLY A 111 -25.83 -15.36 30.47
CA GLY A 111 -27.00 -15.79 31.23
C GLY A 111 -26.79 -17.02 32.10
N ASP A 112 -27.65 -17.15 33.11
CA ASP A 112 -27.69 -18.28 34.05
C ASP A 112 -28.67 -19.39 33.61
N ALA A 113 -28.72 -19.70 32.31
CA ALA A 113 -29.63 -20.72 31.80
C ALA A 113 -29.14 -22.14 32.15
N LYS A 114 -30.04 -22.99 32.66
CA LYS A 114 -29.79 -24.43 32.87
C LYS A 114 -29.35 -25.13 31.57
N ASP A 115 -29.87 -24.66 30.44
CA ASP A 115 -29.48 -25.08 29.09
C ASP A 115 -28.92 -23.86 28.35
N PRO A 116 -27.58 -23.72 28.19
CA PRO A 116 -27.00 -22.62 27.44
C PRO A 116 -27.40 -22.68 25.96
N PRO A 117 -27.47 -21.53 25.26
CA PRO A 117 -27.81 -21.50 23.85
C PRO A 117 -26.75 -22.22 23.00
N THR A 118 -27.18 -22.79 21.87
CA THR A 118 -26.26 -23.33 20.87
C THR A 118 -25.49 -22.20 20.21
N PHE A 119 -24.16 -22.20 20.37
CA PHE A 119 -23.29 -21.23 19.75
C PHE A 119 -23.22 -21.39 18.22
N SER A 120 -23.19 -20.27 17.50
CA SER A 120 -22.93 -20.24 16.07
C SER A 120 -21.44 -20.48 15.78
N LEU A 121 -21.17 -21.09 14.63
CA LEU A 121 -19.81 -21.22 14.10
C LEU A 121 -19.44 -20.08 13.15
N TYR A 122 -20.38 -19.18 12.86
CA TYR A 122 -20.19 -18.09 11.90
C TYR A 122 -20.81 -16.78 12.42
N PRO A 123 -20.13 -15.64 12.21
CA PRO A 123 -20.72 -14.34 12.48
C PRO A 123 -21.90 -14.08 11.54
N VAL A 124 -22.90 -13.38 12.04
CA VAL A 124 -24.04 -12.91 11.25
C VAL A 124 -23.75 -11.49 10.76
N PRO A 125 -23.71 -11.24 9.43
CA PRO A 125 -23.50 -9.89 8.90
C PRO A 125 -24.50 -8.87 9.46
N GLY A 126 -24.02 -7.72 9.89
CA GLY A 126 -24.80 -6.64 10.48
C GLY A 126 -25.29 -6.89 11.91
N ALA A 127 -24.97 -8.03 12.51
CA ALA A 127 -25.35 -8.40 13.87
C ALA A 127 -24.13 -8.62 14.78
N LEU A 128 -22.96 -8.08 14.42
CA LEU A 128 -21.72 -8.23 15.16
C LEU A 128 -21.62 -7.23 16.32
N ASP A 129 -21.38 -7.69 17.55
CA ASP A 129 -21.20 -6.79 18.70
C ASP A 129 -19.80 -6.18 18.73
N VAL A 130 -18.76 -6.99 18.50
CA VAL A 130 -17.36 -6.54 18.54
C VAL A 130 -16.57 -6.99 17.33
N LEU A 131 -15.87 -6.05 16.70
CA LEU A 131 -14.82 -6.33 15.72
C LEU A 131 -13.46 -5.98 16.34
N LEU A 132 -12.65 -6.98 16.66
CA LEU A 132 -11.34 -6.82 17.29
C LEU A 132 -10.23 -7.12 16.27
N ALA A 133 -9.66 -6.08 15.67
CA ALA A 133 -8.74 -6.23 14.53
C ALA A 133 -7.29 -5.87 14.90
N PRO A 134 -6.37 -6.84 14.99
CA PRO A 134 -4.96 -6.54 15.17
C PRO A 134 -4.29 -5.84 13.98
N GLU A 135 -4.91 -5.80 12.79
CA GLU A 135 -4.40 -5.08 11.63
C GLU A 135 -5.54 -4.32 10.93
N PHE A 136 -5.27 -3.10 10.47
CA PHE A 136 -6.34 -2.18 10.08
C PHE A 136 -7.03 -2.49 8.75
N LEU A 137 -6.34 -3.09 7.79
CA LEU A 137 -6.94 -3.48 6.51
C LEU A 137 -7.99 -4.58 6.70
N GLU A 138 -7.84 -5.41 7.73
CA GLU A 138 -8.83 -6.42 8.10
C GLU A 138 -10.16 -5.80 8.53
N VAL A 139 -10.16 -4.58 9.09
CA VAL A 139 -11.38 -3.81 9.34
C VAL A 139 -12.08 -3.46 8.02
N GLY A 140 -11.32 -2.98 7.03
CA GLY A 140 -11.84 -2.69 5.69
C GLY A 140 -12.47 -3.92 5.03
N ARG A 141 -11.82 -5.08 5.15
CA ARG A 141 -12.36 -6.36 4.66
C ARG A 141 -13.64 -6.78 5.38
N ALA A 142 -13.71 -6.62 6.70
CA ALA A 142 -14.91 -6.92 7.48
C ALA A 142 -16.09 -6.02 7.07
N ILE A 143 -15.83 -4.73 6.81
CA ILE A 143 -16.82 -3.78 6.30
C ILE A 143 -17.35 -4.21 4.92
N GLU A 144 -16.46 -4.63 4.01
CA GLU A 144 -16.89 -5.13 2.70
C GLU A 144 -17.78 -6.36 2.78
N LEU A 145 -17.54 -7.23 3.75
CA LEU A 145 -18.35 -8.41 4.02
C LEU A 145 -19.66 -8.07 4.73
N GLY A 146 -19.91 -6.79 5.06
CA GLY A 146 -21.09 -6.33 5.77
C GLY A 146 -21.15 -6.82 7.22
N MET A 147 -19.99 -7.11 7.83
CA MET A 147 -19.92 -7.65 9.19
C MET A 147 -20.32 -6.62 10.24
N PRO A 148 -19.67 -5.45 10.35
CA PRO A 148 -20.03 -4.44 11.33
C PRO A 148 -21.26 -3.63 10.89
N SER A 149 -22.00 -3.10 11.87
CA SER A 149 -23.14 -2.20 11.69
C SER A 149 -22.97 -0.96 12.59
N PRO A 150 -23.35 0.24 12.10
CA PRO A 150 -23.25 1.46 12.88
C PRO A 150 -24.21 1.50 14.09
N GLU A 151 -25.24 0.66 14.12
CA GLU A 151 -26.22 0.62 15.20
C GLU A 151 -25.71 -0.12 16.45
N ILE A 152 -24.84 -1.13 16.28
CA ILE A 152 -24.47 -2.04 17.37
C ILE A 152 -22.97 -2.25 17.56
N THR A 153 -22.16 -2.19 16.50
CA THR A 153 -20.81 -2.74 16.54
C THR A 153 -19.81 -1.79 17.20
N THR A 154 -19.05 -2.30 18.17
CA THR A 154 -17.83 -1.67 18.66
C THR A 154 -16.63 -2.21 17.88
N ILE A 155 -15.89 -1.34 17.20
CA ILE A 155 -14.63 -1.69 16.52
C ILE A 155 -13.46 -1.31 17.43
N VAL A 156 -12.62 -2.29 17.77
CA VAL A 156 -11.34 -2.08 18.47
C VAL A 156 -10.23 -2.54 17.52
N ALA A 157 -9.38 -1.63 17.05
CA ALA A 157 -8.42 -1.96 16.01
C ALA A 157 -7.05 -1.31 16.20
N SER A 158 -6.00 -2.01 15.77
CA SER A 158 -4.70 -1.37 15.57
C SER A 158 -4.64 -0.70 14.20
N THR A 159 -4.25 0.58 14.14
CA THR A 159 -4.09 1.32 12.87
C THR A 159 -2.79 0.99 12.13
N HIS A 160 -1.91 0.19 12.74
CA HIS A 160 -0.67 -0.24 12.10
C HIS A 160 -0.97 -1.08 10.86
N ARG A 161 -0.10 -0.97 9.84
CA ARG A 161 -0.31 -1.59 8.53
C ARG A 161 0.70 -2.70 8.26
N LEU A 162 0.20 -3.88 7.92
CA LEU A 162 0.97 -4.97 7.34
C LEU A 162 0.52 -5.18 5.91
N PHE A 163 1.23 -4.55 4.98
CA PHE A 163 0.82 -4.54 3.57
C PHE A 163 0.67 -5.96 3.02
N SER A 164 -0.52 -6.23 2.51
CA SER A 164 -0.87 -7.52 1.91
C SER A 164 -0.06 -7.77 0.63
N ILE A 165 0.00 -9.03 0.18
CA ILE A 165 0.62 -9.36 -1.11
C ILE A 165 -0.01 -8.54 -2.25
N HIS A 166 -1.33 -8.33 -2.22
CA HIS A 166 -2.02 -7.53 -3.23
C HIS A 166 -1.53 -6.07 -3.27
N GLU A 167 -1.36 -5.44 -2.11
CA GLU A 167 -0.83 -4.08 -2.01
C GLU A 167 0.65 -3.98 -2.42
N LYS A 168 1.40 -5.09 -2.30
CA LYS A 168 2.81 -5.18 -2.70
C LYS A 168 3.01 -5.53 -4.17
N MET A 169 2.08 -6.25 -4.79
CA MET A 169 2.18 -6.73 -6.17
C MET A 169 1.80 -5.67 -7.19
N ALA A 170 0.81 -4.84 -6.89
CA ALA A 170 0.32 -3.86 -7.86
C ALA A 170 1.39 -2.79 -8.14
N THR A 171 1.52 -2.48 -9.42
CA THR A 171 2.55 -1.58 -9.94
C THR A 171 2.12 -0.15 -9.61
N GLY A 172 2.26 0.35 -8.38
CA GLY A 172 1.90 1.76 -8.06
C GLY A 172 1.56 2.02 -6.61
N ARG A 173 0.73 3.05 -6.35
CA ARG A 173 0.21 3.37 -5.01
C ARG A 173 -1.01 2.50 -4.72
N ALA A 174 -0.78 1.20 -4.56
CA ALA A 174 -1.83 0.23 -4.24
C ALA A 174 -2.08 0.07 -2.74
N ILE A 175 -1.38 0.85 -1.92
CA ILE A 175 -1.61 0.91 -0.48
C ILE A 175 -2.89 1.70 -0.24
N HIS A 176 -3.85 1.07 0.43
CA HIS A 176 -5.10 1.73 0.82
C HIS A 176 -4.80 2.91 1.76
N PRO A 177 -5.30 4.13 1.47
CA PRO A 177 -5.09 5.30 2.32
C PRO A 177 -5.67 5.07 3.73
N LEU A 178 -4.87 5.35 4.76
CA LEU A 178 -5.28 5.14 6.14
C LEU A 178 -6.52 5.98 6.50
N GLY A 179 -6.56 7.24 6.07
CA GLY A 179 -7.70 8.13 6.34
C GLY A 179 -9.02 7.67 5.72
N GLU A 180 -8.99 6.99 4.56
CA GLU A 180 -10.20 6.40 3.97
C GLU A 180 -10.67 5.18 4.77
N LEU A 181 -9.74 4.33 5.23
CA LEU A 181 -10.06 3.20 6.09
C LEU A 181 -10.61 3.67 7.45
N GLU A 182 -10.05 4.73 8.03
CA GLU A 182 -10.54 5.33 9.28
C GLU A 182 -11.93 5.93 9.11
N ALA A 183 -12.17 6.66 8.01
CA ALA A 183 -13.49 7.20 7.69
C ALA A 183 -14.52 6.07 7.53
N ALA A 184 -14.17 4.98 6.85
CA ALA A 184 -15.03 3.81 6.71
C ALA A 184 -15.28 3.13 8.06
N ALA A 185 -14.25 2.88 8.87
CA ALA A 185 -14.39 2.28 10.19
C ALA A 185 -15.31 3.11 11.10
N ARG A 186 -15.21 4.44 11.04
CA ARG A 186 -16.10 5.34 11.79
C ARG A 186 -17.54 5.31 11.27
N ALA A 187 -17.74 5.21 9.96
CA ALA A 187 -19.07 5.18 9.36
C ALA A 187 -19.83 3.87 9.61
N PHE A 188 -19.12 2.76 9.81
CA PHE A 188 -19.71 1.42 9.98
C PHE A 188 -19.60 0.89 11.42
N SER A 189 -19.37 1.76 12.41
CA SER A 189 -19.35 1.37 13.83
C SER A 189 -20.21 2.29 14.68
N ARG A 190 -20.75 1.73 15.76
CA ARG A 190 -21.36 2.50 16.85
C ARG A 190 -20.27 3.19 17.67
N THR A 191 -19.16 2.50 17.89
CA THR A 191 -18.00 3.00 18.65
C THR A 191 -16.73 2.53 17.98
N LEU A 192 -15.78 3.44 17.77
CA LEU A 192 -14.46 3.15 17.21
C LEU A 192 -13.37 3.47 18.23
N VAL A 193 -12.59 2.46 18.60
CA VAL A 193 -11.34 2.58 19.36
C VAL A 193 -10.21 2.13 18.45
N ALA A 194 -9.50 3.10 17.84
CA ALA A 194 -8.44 2.79 16.89
C ALA A 194 -7.19 3.66 17.13
N PHE A 195 -6.04 3.01 17.28
CA PHE A 195 -4.74 3.66 17.48
C PHE A 195 -3.60 2.72 17.06
N ASP A 196 -2.35 3.23 16.99
CA ASP A 196 -1.19 2.40 16.63
C ASP A 196 -0.76 1.52 17.82
N ALA A 197 -1.52 0.45 18.08
CA ALA A 197 -1.25 -0.49 19.16
C ALA A 197 0.13 -1.18 19.03
N LEU A 198 0.72 -1.24 17.83
CA LEU A 198 2.08 -1.75 17.63
C LEU A 198 3.14 -0.76 18.11
N ALA A 199 2.97 0.53 17.87
CA ALA A 199 3.82 1.56 18.43
C ALA A 199 3.74 1.56 19.97
N VAL A 200 2.52 1.53 20.52
CA VAL A 200 2.29 1.47 21.98
C VAL A 200 2.92 0.22 22.59
N ALA A 201 2.70 -0.95 22.00
CA ALA A 201 3.30 -2.19 22.48
C ALA A 201 4.84 -2.13 22.50
N ARG A 202 5.45 -1.54 21.47
CA ARG A 202 6.92 -1.38 21.38
C ARG A 202 7.46 -0.43 22.43
N GLU A 203 6.78 0.69 22.67
CA GLU A 203 7.18 1.69 23.67
C GLU A 203 7.22 1.09 25.08
N HIS A 204 6.26 0.22 25.40
CA HIS A 204 6.12 -0.39 26.72
C HIS A 204 6.71 -1.81 26.83
N GLY A 205 7.39 -2.30 25.79
CA GLY A 205 7.99 -3.64 25.78
C GLY A 205 6.97 -4.76 25.99
N SER A 206 5.85 -4.69 25.28
CA SER A 206 4.72 -5.63 25.32
C SER A 206 4.35 -6.11 23.90
N GLU A 207 3.32 -6.96 23.80
CA GLU A 207 2.69 -7.40 22.55
C GLU A 207 1.40 -6.62 22.21
N VAL A 208 1.12 -6.50 20.91
CA VAL A 208 -0.07 -5.82 20.35
C VAL A 208 -1.37 -6.41 20.92
N ASN A 209 -1.42 -7.73 21.06
CA ASN A 209 -2.61 -8.44 21.52
C ASN A 209 -3.01 -8.01 22.93
N ALA A 210 -2.04 -7.83 23.84
CA ALA A 210 -2.34 -7.39 25.19
C ALA A 210 -2.88 -5.96 25.22
N VAL A 211 -2.29 -5.07 24.42
CA VAL A 211 -2.75 -3.67 24.29
C VAL A 211 -4.17 -3.60 23.74
N LEU A 212 -4.50 -4.37 22.71
CA LEU A 212 -5.86 -4.40 22.15
C LEU A 212 -6.88 -5.03 23.10
N LEU A 213 -6.48 -6.05 23.87
CA LEU A 213 -7.33 -6.64 24.89
C LEU A 213 -7.66 -5.64 26.01
N GLY A 214 -6.67 -4.84 26.43
CA GLY A 214 -6.89 -3.73 27.36
C GLY A 214 -7.84 -2.67 26.80
N ALA A 215 -7.66 -2.27 25.54
CA ALA A 215 -8.54 -1.32 24.88
C ALA A 215 -9.99 -1.85 24.74
N LEU A 216 -10.16 -3.15 24.48
CA LEU A 216 -11.46 -3.80 24.48
C LEU A 216 -12.10 -3.79 25.87
N ALA A 217 -11.35 -4.11 26.91
CA ALA A 217 -11.83 -4.07 28.30
C ALA A 217 -12.27 -2.66 28.74
N ALA A 218 -11.69 -1.61 28.16
CA ALA A 218 -12.09 -0.23 28.41
C ALA A 218 -13.33 0.22 27.62
N SER A 219 -13.72 -0.51 26.57
CA SER A 219 -14.84 -0.13 25.70
C SER A 219 -16.22 -0.49 26.26
N ASP A 220 -16.25 -1.26 27.36
CA ASP A 220 -17.46 -1.83 27.98
C ASP A 220 -18.38 -2.58 26.98
N ALA A 221 -17.82 -3.04 25.85
CA ALA A 221 -18.58 -3.70 24.80
C ALA A 221 -18.95 -5.15 25.15
N LEU A 222 -18.30 -5.74 26.15
CA LEU A 222 -18.48 -7.12 26.61
C LEU A 222 -18.78 -7.13 28.11
N PRO A 223 -19.51 -8.15 28.61
CA PRO A 223 -19.81 -8.31 30.03
C PRO A 223 -18.60 -8.86 30.82
N VAL A 224 -17.37 -8.51 30.46
CA VAL A 224 -16.15 -9.05 31.07
C VAL A 224 -15.35 -7.90 31.68
N GLY A 225 -15.16 -7.94 33.00
CA GLY A 225 -14.41 -6.92 33.72
C GLY A 225 -12.89 -6.99 33.46
N PRO A 226 -12.15 -5.88 33.65
CA PRO A 226 -10.71 -5.84 33.43
C PRO A 226 -9.91 -6.89 34.21
N ASP A 227 -10.35 -7.24 35.43
CA ASP A 227 -9.64 -8.19 36.28
C ASP A 227 -9.70 -9.62 35.73
N ALA A 228 -10.80 -10.00 35.08
CA ALA A 228 -10.91 -11.31 34.43
C ALA A 228 -9.94 -11.44 33.25
N PHE A 229 -9.70 -10.34 32.50
CA PHE A 229 -8.68 -10.32 31.46
C PHE A 229 -7.26 -10.41 32.02
N ARG A 230 -6.96 -9.74 33.15
CA ARG A 230 -5.67 -9.86 33.82
C ARG A 230 -5.40 -11.30 34.28
N GLU A 231 -6.41 -11.94 34.85
CA GLU A 231 -6.32 -13.34 35.29
C GLU A 231 -6.12 -14.29 34.10
N ALA A 232 -6.84 -14.08 32.98
CA ALA A 232 -6.64 -14.86 31.76
C ALA A 232 -5.20 -14.75 31.21
N ILE A 233 -4.61 -13.55 31.22
CA ILE A 233 -3.21 -13.32 30.84
C ILE A 233 -2.27 -14.08 31.79
N GLN A 234 -2.50 -14.00 33.11
CA GLN A 234 -1.69 -14.67 34.12
C GLN A 234 -1.75 -16.20 33.98
N LYS A 235 -2.94 -16.76 33.80
CA LYS A 235 -3.18 -18.20 33.64
C LYS A 235 -2.44 -18.78 32.43
N LYS A 236 -2.30 -18.00 31.35
CA LYS A 236 -1.55 -18.43 30.17
C LYS A 236 -0.06 -18.60 30.43
N GLY A 237 0.51 -17.89 31.40
CA GLY A 237 1.89 -18.06 31.88
C GLY A 237 3.00 -17.58 30.93
N ILE A 238 2.68 -16.99 29.78
CA ILE A 238 3.66 -16.55 28.78
C ILE A 238 3.88 -15.04 28.89
N GLN A 239 5.12 -14.63 29.20
CA GLN A 239 5.52 -13.22 29.29
C GLN A 239 4.54 -12.35 30.10
N VAL A 240 4.05 -12.89 31.22
CA VAL A 240 2.92 -12.34 31.99
C VAL A 240 3.12 -10.86 32.33
N GLU A 241 4.27 -10.49 32.89
CA GLU A 241 4.54 -9.10 33.25
C GLU A 241 4.50 -8.14 32.05
N ALA A 242 5.03 -8.57 30.90
CA ALA A 242 5.02 -7.76 29.69
C ALA A 242 3.60 -7.57 29.16
N ASN A 243 2.82 -8.66 29.11
CA ASN A 243 1.44 -8.61 28.67
C ASN A 243 0.53 -7.82 29.63
N LEU A 244 0.72 -7.92 30.94
CA LEU A 244 -0.02 -7.10 31.91
C LEU A 244 0.28 -5.61 31.74
N ARG A 245 1.55 -5.22 31.54
CA ARG A 245 1.90 -3.83 31.20
C ARG A 245 1.22 -3.37 29.93
N GLY A 246 1.21 -4.19 28.87
CA GLY A 246 0.50 -3.88 27.64
C GLY A 246 -1.00 -3.71 27.84
N PHE A 247 -1.61 -4.62 28.61
CA PHE A 247 -3.03 -4.56 28.94
C PHE A 247 -3.39 -3.28 29.68
N ASP A 248 -2.64 -2.90 30.72
CA ASP A 248 -2.92 -1.70 31.51
C ASP A 248 -2.78 -0.42 30.68
N VAL A 249 -1.77 -0.34 29.80
CA VAL A 249 -1.63 0.79 28.87
C VAL A 249 -2.77 0.80 27.84
N GLY A 250 -3.15 -0.37 27.32
CA GLY A 250 -4.30 -0.51 26.43
C GLY A 250 -5.61 -0.05 27.08
N LEU A 251 -5.81 -0.41 28.35
CA LEU A 251 -6.97 -0.01 29.15
C LEU A 251 -7.03 1.51 29.35
N ALA A 252 -5.90 2.16 29.63
CA ALA A 252 -5.82 3.61 29.71
C ALA A 252 -6.18 4.27 28.35
N ARG A 253 -5.55 3.80 27.26
CA ARG A 253 -5.81 4.31 25.90
C ARG A 253 -7.25 4.13 25.44
N GLY A 254 -7.90 3.02 25.82
CA GLY A 254 -9.30 2.79 25.49
C GLY A 254 -10.26 3.74 26.25
N ARG A 255 -9.92 4.12 27.49
CA ARG A 255 -10.71 5.04 28.33
C ARG A 255 -10.60 6.50 27.92
N GLU A 256 -9.45 6.90 27.38
CA GLU A 256 -9.22 8.26 26.87
C GLU A 256 -10.11 8.57 25.65
N GLY A 257 -10.77 7.55 25.06
CA GLY A 257 -11.47 7.68 23.79
C GLY A 257 -10.47 7.84 22.66
N ALA A 258 -10.86 7.46 21.43
CA ALA A 258 -9.95 7.44 20.29
C ALA A 258 -9.38 8.84 19.96
N GLU A 259 -8.21 9.18 20.51
CA GLU A 259 -7.35 10.16 19.87
C GLU A 259 -6.86 9.55 18.56
N THR A 260 -7.26 10.20 17.47
CA THR A 260 -6.68 9.97 16.15
C THR A 260 -5.18 10.22 16.28
N PRO A 261 -4.30 9.21 16.09
CA PRO A 261 -2.87 9.49 16.07
C PRO A 261 -2.64 10.53 14.98
N LEU A 262 -2.06 11.67 15.38
CA LEU A 262 -1.54 12.64 14.42
C LEU A 262 -0.75 11.87 13.36
N PRO A 263 -0.94 12.18 12.06
CA PRO A 263 -0.26 11.46 10.99
C PRO A 263 1.20 11.38 11.36
N VAL A 264 1.75 10.16 11.49
CA VAL A 264 3.13 9.88 11.91
C VAL A 264 3.97 11.02 11.36
N THR A 265 4.36 11.96 12.22
CA THR A 265 5.06 13.15 11.77
C THR A 265 6.32 12.60 11.16
N ARG A 266 6.36 12.55 9.82
CA ARG A 266 7.58 12.25 9.09
C ARG A 266 8.56 13.22 9.71
N ARG A 267 9.59 12.68 10.38
CA ARG A 267 10.60 13.50 11.03
C ARG A 267 10.90 14.66 10.09
N PRO A 268 10.72 15.93 10.50
CA PRO A 268 10.98 17.04 9.61
C PRO A 268 12.44 16.92 9.20
N PHE A 269 12.67 16.50 7.96
CA PHE A 269 14.01 16.27 7.46
C PHE A 269 14.64 17.63 7.22
N ARG A 270 15.77 17.87 7.87
CA ARG A 270 16.49 19.13 7.80
C ARG A 270 17.08 19.26 6.40
N THR A 271 16.61 20.25 5.64
CA THR A 271 17.31 20.71 4.44
C THR A 271 18.74 21.03 4.81
N PRO A 272 19.75 20.53 4.07
CA PRO A 272 21.13 20.91 4.30
C PRO A 272 21.28 22.44 4.20
N PRO A 273 21.98 23.10 5.14
CA PRO A 273 22.07 24.56 5.18
C PRO A 273 22.52 25.19 3.85
N ALA A 274 23.42 24.50 3.13
CA ALA A 274 23.95 24.94 1.83
C ALA A 274 22.89 25.14 0.73
N LEU A 275 21.73 24.49 0.82
CA LEU A 275 20.64 24.62 -0.17
C LEU A 275 19.37 25.23 0.41
N ALA A 276 19.42 25.76 1.64
CA ALA A 276 18.28 26.40 2.27
C ALA A 276 17.84 27.67 1.52
N GLU A 277 18.80 28.46 1.02
CA GLU A 277 18.51 29.65 0.21
C GLU A 277 17.81 29.29 -1.11
N SER A 278 18.26 28.22 -1.78
CA SER A 278 17.66 27.75 -3.03
C SER A 278 16.19 27.32 -2.90
N LEU A 279 15.74 26.93 -1.69
CA LEU A 279 14.33 26.61 -1.43
C LEU A 279 13.42 27.83 -1.39
N THR A 280 13.94 29.01 -1.07
CA THR A 280 13.14 30.23 -0.91
C THR A 280 12.46 30.67 -2.22
N VAL A 281 13.08 30.32 -3.36
CA VAL A 281 12.58 30.58 -4.71
C VAL A 281 11.33 29.75 -5.05
N PHE A 282 11.08 28.66 -4.33
CA PHE A 282 9.93 27.79 -4.60
C PHE A 282 8.69 28.24 -3.81
N PRO A 283 7.47 28.09 -4.40
CA PRO A 283 6.21 28.30 -3.69
C PRO A 283 6.12 27.45 -2.42
N ASP A 284 5.46 27.96 -1.37
CA ASP A 284 5.33 27.31 -0.07
C ASP A 284 4.84 25.86 -0.15
N VAL A 285 3.91 25.59 -1.07
CA VAL A 285 3.33 24.27 -1.32
C VAL A 285 4.39 23.24 -1.74
N LEU A 286 5.44 23.66 -2.46
CA LEU A 286 6.48 22.77 -2.97
C LEU A 286 7.66 22.62 -2.02
N ARG A 287 7.90 23.58 -1.12
CA ARG A 287 9.10 23.61 -0.25
C ARG A 287 9.31 22.30 0.54
N PRO A 288 8.28 21.69 1.19
CA PRO A 288 8.47 20.43 1.92
C PRO A 288 8.88 19.26 1.00
N LEU A 289 8.29 19.19 -0.20
CA LEU A 289 8.58 18.14 -1.18
C LEU A 289 10.00 18.29 -1.76
N VAL A 290 10.38 19.51 -2.13
CA VAL A 290 11.70 19.82 -2.67
C VAL A 290 12.78 19.61 -1.59
N GLY A 291 12.52 20.02 -0.34
CA GLY A 291 13.43 19.77 0.78
C GLY A 291 13.76 18.28 0.97
N GLU A 292 12.74 17.41 0.93
CA GLU A 292 12.91 15.95 0.97
C GLU A 292 13.71 15.42 -0.23
N ALA A 293 13.41 15.94 -1.43
CA ALA A 293 14.14 15.56 -2.64
C ALA A 293 15.64 15.90 -2.54
N LEU A 294 15.98 17.10 -2.04
CA LEU A 294 17.38 17.54 -1.90
C LEU A 294 18.14 16.66 -0.91
N ALA A 295 17.56 16.38 0.27
CA ALA A 295 18.19 15.49 1.25
C ALA A 295 18.47 14.11 0.66
N ARG A 296 17.49 13.57 -0.08
CA ARG A 296 17.61 12.27 -0.76
C ARG A 296 18.70 12.27 -1.84
N LEU A 297 18.82 13.34 -2.62
CA LEU A 297 19.81 13.47 -3.70
C LEU A 297 21.24 13.67 -3.16
N ILE A 298 21.40 14.40 -2.05
CA ILE A 298 22.69 14.57 -1.37
C ILE A 298 23.14 13.25 -0.75
N ASP A 299 22.25 12.52 -0.07
CA ASP A 299 22.57 11.17 0.43
C ASP A 299 22.93 10.23 -0.73
N TYR A 300 22.25 10.36 -1.87
CA TYR A 300 22.52 9.56 -3.06
C TYR A 300 23.90 9.87 -3.66
N GLN A 301 24.18 11.13 -4.02
CA GLN A 301 25.38 11.50 -4.80
C GLN A 301 26.19 12.65 -4.19
N ASP A 302 25.68 13.88 -4.15
CA ASP A 302 26.31 15.06 -3.56
C ASP A 302 25.42 16.31 -3.75
N GLU A 303 25.87 17.47 -3.26
CA GLU A 303 25.19 18.77 -3.40
C GLU A 303 25.11 19.24 -4.86
N LYS A 304 26.11 18.94 -5.69
CA LYS A 304 26.11 19.30 -7.12
C LYS A 304 25.00 18.55 -7.86
N TYR A 305 24.78 17.28 -7.52
CA TYR A 305 23.70 16.48 -8.08
C TYR A 305 22.32 16.97 -7.63
N ALA A 306 22.22 17.48 -6.40
CA ALA A 306 21.00 18.12 -5.91
C ALA A 306 20.72 19.48 -6.60
N ALA A 307 21.75 20.26 -6.92
CA ALA A 307 21.61 21.47 -7.74
C ALA A 307 21.08 21.15 -9.16
N LEU A 308 21.59 20.10 -9.80
CA LEU A 308 21.09 19.63 -11.11
C LEU A 308 19.59 19.29 -11.07
N TYR A 309 19.08 18.75 -9.95
CA TYR A 309 17.65 18.52 -9.79
C TYR A 309 16.84 19.82 -9.78
N LEU A 310 17.33 20.85 -9.08
CA LEU A 310 16.70 22.17 -9.06
C LEU A 310 16.70 22.81 -10.44
N GLU A 311 17.82 22.73 -11.18
CA GLU A 311 17.93 23.22 -12.57
C GLU A 311 16.90 22.56 -13.48
N ARG A 312 16.68 21.25 -13.33
CA ARG A 312 15.69 20.49 -14.11
C ARG A 312 14.25 20.76 -13.71
N LEU A 313 14.01 21.11 -12.45
CA LEU A 313 12.68 21.43 -11.94
C LEU A 313 12.26 22.86 -12.27
N ALA A 314 13.21 23.80 -12.33
CA ALA A 314 12.96 25.22 -12.56
C ALA A 314 12.00 25.54 -13.74
N PRO A 315 12.08 24.88 -14.92
CA PRO A 315 11.17 25.16 -16.04
C PRO A 315 9.68 24.88 -15.76
N PHE A 316 9.37 24.13 -14.72
CA PHE A 316 7.99 23.77 -14.33
C PHE A 316 7.45 24.65 -13.21
N VAL A 317 8.29 25.49 -12.61
CA VAL A 317 7.92 26.36 -11.48
C VAL A 317 7.77 27.80 -11.99
N GLY A 318 6.60 28.39 -11.77
CA GLY A 318 6.32 29.79 -12.12
C GLY A 318 5.15 30.32 -11.29
N ALA A 319 5.14 31.62 -11.01
CA ALA A 319 4.14 32.27 -10.15
C ALA A 319 2.70 32.15 -10.69
N ASP A 320 2.54 32.17 -12.02
CA ASP A 320 1.22 32.11 -12.68
C ASP A 320 0.82 30.70 -13.17
N ARG A 321 1.57 29.66 -12.77
CA ARG A 321 1.32 28.28 -13.23
C ARG A 321 0.69 27.44 -12.13
N ASP A 322 -0.23 26.56 -12.54
CA ASP A 322 -0.77 25.51 -11.67
C ASP A 322 0.38 24.68 -11.07
N HIS A 323 0.47 24.69 -9.74
CA HIS A 323 1.50 23.99 -8.98
C HIS A 323 1.33 22.47 -9.04
N ALA A 324 0.18 21.93 -9.48
CA ALA A 324 -0.06 20.50 -9.59
C ALA A 324 0.95 19.80 -10.51
N LEU A 325 1.27 20.39 -11.67
CA LEU A 325 2.27 19.82 -12.58
C LEU A 325 3.67 19.82 -11.94
N ALA A 326 4.04 20.95 -11.34
CA ALA A 326 5.33 21.10 -10.66
C ALA A 326 5.49 20.09 -9.52
N GLU A 327 4.43 19.83 -8.74
CA GLU A 327 4.44 18.83 -7.67
C GLU A 327 4.68 17.42 -8.20
N ILE A 328 3.96 17.05 -9.28
CA ILE A 328 4.10 15.72 -9.92
C ILE A 328 5.53 15.55 -10.46
N VAL A 329 6.06 16.56 -11.18
CA VAL A 329 7.42 16.52 -11.73
C VAL A 329 8.45 16.47 -10.61
N ALA A 330 8.36 17.34 -9.60
CA ALA A 330 9.28 17.38 -8.46
C ALA A 330 9.38 16.02 -7.77
N ARG A 331 8.23 15.38 -7.51
CA ARG A 331 8.14 14.06 -6.87
C ARG A 331 8.78 12.97 -7.71
N HIS A 332 8.39 12.86 -8.98
CA HIS A 332 8.84 11.75 -9.83
C HIS A 332 10.28 11.91 -10.28
N LEU A 333 10.72 13.14 -10.56
CA LEU A 333 12.11 13.44 -10.92
C LEU A 333 13.07 13.09 -9.78
N ALA A 334 12.73 13.42 -8.53
CA ALA A 334 13.57 13.10 -7.37
C ALA A 334 13.74 11.58 -7.18
N VAL A 335 12.64 10.83 -7.33
CA VAL A 335 12.67 9.36 -7.25
C VAL A 335 13.48 8.77 -8.40
N TRP A 336 13.30 9.26 -9.63
CA TRP A 336 14.00 8.71 -10.78
C TRP A 336 15.50 9.07 -10.76
N MET A 337 15.88 10.29 -10.41
CA MET A 337 17.29 10.69 -10.25
C MET A 337 18.02 9.90 -9.16
N THR A 338 17.29 9.23 -8.27
CA THR A 338 17.85 8.34 -7.23
C THR A 338 17.54 6.87 -7.53
N TYR A 339 17.69 6.49 -8.80
CA TYR A 339 17.54 5.11 -9.25
C TYR A 339 18.52 4.16 -8.54
N GLU A 340 18.08 2.93 -8.33
CA GLU A 340 18.88 1.90 -7.67
C GLU A 340 19.84 1.24 -8.67
N ASP A 341 21.09 1.71 -8.67
CA ASP A 341 22.22 1.04 -9.33
C ASP A 341 22.96 0.10 -8.37
N ALA A 342 23.90 -0.69 -8.90
CA ALA A 342 24.65 -1.63 -8.09
C ALA A 342 25.46 -0.93 -6.98
N ILE A 343 25.95 0.30 -7.22
CA ILE A 343 26.62 1.13 -6.22
C ILE A 343 25.68 1.45 -5.06
N ARG A 344 24.46 1.94 -5.36
CA ARG A 344 23.45 2.32 -4.37
C ARG A 344 22.93 1.11 -3.61
N VAL A 345 22.68 0.00 -4.30
CA VAL A 345 22.28 -1.26 -3.67
C VAL A 345 23.35 -1.73 -2.69
N ALA A 346 24.63 -1.64 -3.07
CA ALA A 346 25.74 -2.02 -2.20
C ALA A 346 25.91 -1.07 -1.00
N ASP A 347 25.76 0.23 -1.20
CA ASP A 347 25.71 1.23 -0.12
C ASP A 347 24.59 0.89 0.88
N LEU A 348 23.36 0.70 0.41
CA LEU A 348 22.22 0.35 1.27
C LEU A 348 22.42 -0.96 2.04
N LYS A 349 23.12 -1.94 1.46
CA LYS A 349 23.40 -3.23 2.11
C LYS A 349 24.51 -3.17 3.16
N THR A 350 25.41 -2.19 3.07
CA THR A 350 26.56 -2.02 3.97
C THR A 350 26.36 -0.96 5.06
N ARG A 351 25.26 -0.20 5.04
CA ARG A 351 24.93 0.82 6.06
C ARG A 351 24.76 0.24 7.46
N ALA A 352 25.33 0.90 8.47
CA ALA A 352 25.19 0.55 9.88
C ALA A 352 23.72 0.51 10.34
N SER A 353 22.92 1.51 9.94
CA SER A 353 21.49 1.60 10.27
C SER A 353 20.67 0.39 9.81
N ARG A 354 21.11 -0.31 8.75
CA ARG A 354 20.48 -1.55 8.28
C ARG A 354 20.67 -2.66 9.31
N PHE A 355 21.89 -2.85 9.81
CA PHE A 355 22.19 -3.89 10.79
C PHE A 355 21.52 -3.62 12.13
N GLU A 356 21.48 -2.36 12.57
CA GLU A 356 20.73 -1.94 13.76
C GLU A 356 19.24 -2.29 13.63
N ARG A 357 18.64 -2.03 12.46
CA ARG A 357 17.25 -2.40 12.18
C ARG A 357 17.05 -3.91 12.20
N ILE A 358 17.93 -4.68 11.55
CA ILE A 358 17.84 -6.16 11.53
C ILE A 358 17.93 -6.72 12.96
N ARG A 359 18.86 -6.22 13.79
CA ARG A 359 18.98 -6.62 15.20
C ARG A 359 17.71 -6.30 15.99
N ARG A 360 17.15 -5.10 15.80
CA ARG A 360 15.91 -4.68 16.44
C ARG A 360 14.72 -5.58 16.05
N ASP A 361 14.60 -5.90 14.77
CA ASP A 361 13.51 -6.72 14.26
C ASP A 361 13.65 -8.19 14.67
N ALA A 362 14.88 -8.70 14.79
CA ALA A 362 15.14 -10.07 15.20
C ALA A 362 14.83 -10.34 16.68
N ARG A 363 14.73 -9.32 17.54
CA ARG A 363 14.47 -9.43 19.00
C ARG A 363 15.40 -10.41 19.76
N LEU A 364 16.55 -10.77 19.20
CA LEU A 364 17.53 -11.64 19.84
C LEU A 364 18.59 -10.76 20.51
N LYS A 365 18.66 -10.78 21.85
CA LYS A 365 19.60 -9.94 22.61
C LYS A 365 21.06 -10.39 22.45
N ASP A 366 21.32 -11.66 22.13
CA ASP A 366 22.68 -12.23 22.14
C ASP A 366 22.98 -13.26 21.02
N ALA A 367 22.16 -13.33 19.97
CA ALA A 367 22.39 -14.29 18.88
C ALA A 367 23.28 -13.71 17.77
N GLU A 368 24.15 -14.56 17.22
CA GLU A 368 24.87 -14.25 15.98
C GLU A 368 23.86 -14.20 14.82
N ILE A 369 23.73 -13.02 14.20
CA ILE A 369 22.85 -12.81 13.05
C ILE A 369 23.69 -12.95 11.79
N GLU A 370 23.42 -13.98 10.98
CA GLU A 370 23.98 -14.10 9.65
C GLU A 370 23.02 -13.50 8.60
N VAL A 371 23.51 -12.54 7.81
CA VAL A 371 22.72 -11.91 6.75
C VAL A 371 23.28 -12.30 5.40
N THR A 372 22.54 -13.13 4.66
CA THR A 372 22.86 -13.49 3.27
C THR A 372 21.99 -12.69 2.31
N ASP A 373 22.65 -11.89 1.48
CA ASP A 373 22.02 -11.11 0.42
C ASP A 373 22.05 -11.89 -0.91
N PHE A 374 20.86 -12.17 -1.42
CA PHE A 374 20.65 -12.82 -2.72
C PHE A 374 20.65 -11.75 -3.81
N LEU A 375 21.64 -11.80 -4.68
CA LEU A 375 21.85 -10.87 -5.78
C LEU A 375 21.78 -11.64 -7.10
N LYS A 376 21.16 -11.02 -8.12
CA LYS A 376 21.10 -11.60 -9.46
C LYS A 376 21.41 -10.51 -10.49
N PRO A 377 22.64 -9.94 -10.48
CA PRO A 377 23.03 -8.94 -11.45
C PRO A 377 22.92 -9.48 -12.87
N ASP A 378 22.27 -8.71 -13.72
CA ASP A 378 22.30 -8.91 -15.16
C ASP A 378 23.49 -8.18 -15.78
N LEU A 379 23.74 -8.41 -17.07
CA LEU A 379 24.80 -7.71 -17.78
C LEU A 379 24.61 -6.18 -17.76
N ASP A 380 23.36 -5.67 -17.79
CA ASP A 380 23.08 -4.23 -17.70
C ASP A 380 23.59 -3.62 -16.40
N GLU A 381 23.43 -4.34 -15.29
CA GLU A 381 23.92 -3.91 -13.99
C GLU A 381 25.45 -3.98 -13.89
N ILE A 382 26.08 -4.96 -14.53
CA ILE A 382 27.54 -5.15 -14.49
C ILE A 382 28.26 -4.03 -15.25
N TYR A 383 27.97 -3.83 -16.53
CA TYR A 383 28.59 -2.72 -17.26
C TYR A 383 27.97 -1.37 -16.92
N GLY A 384 26.78 -1.35 -16.33
CA GLY A 384 26.09 -0.13 -15.94
C GLY A 384 26.87 0.73 -14.96
N VAL A 385 27.72 0.11 -14.12
CA VAL A 385 28.60 0.79 -13.15
C VAL A 385 29.84 1.40 -13.81
N LEU A 386 30.27 0.86 -14.96
CA LEU A 386 31.52 1.24 -15.61
C LEU A 386 31.38 2.56 -16.38
N PRO A 387 32.48 3.33 -16.55
CA PRO A 387 32.44 4.59 -17.30
C PRO A 387 31.91 4.41 -18.73
N TYR A 388 30.96 5.27 -19.12
CA TYR A 388 30.23 5.19 -20.39
C TYR A 388 31.16 5.00 -21.60
N ARG A 389 32.22 5.81 -21.69
CA ARG A 389 33.15 5.81 -22.83
C ARG A 389 33.86 4.48 -23.04
N LEU A 390 34.13 3.74 -21.96
CA LEU A 390 34.87 2.48 -22.03
C LEU A 390 33.99 1.33 -22.51
N VAL A 391 32.70 1.35 -22.16
CA VAL A 391 31.84 0.18 -22.34
C VAL A 391 30.72 0.40 -23.37
N ALA A 392 30.49 1.62 -23.85
CA ALA A 392 29.45 1.90 -24.83
C ALA A 392 29.49 1.03 -26.12
N PRO A 393 30.65 0.72 -26.73
CA PRO A 393 30.69 -0.18 -27.89
C PRO A 393 30.24 -1.61 -27.52
N PHE A 394 30.75 -2.14 -26.41
CA PHE A 394 30.40 -3.47 -25.92
C PHE A 394 28.94 -3.56 -25.48
N ALA A 395 28.43 -2.57 -24.75
CA ALA A 395 27.03 -2.50 -24.33
C ALA A 395 26.08 -2.49 -25.53
N ARG A 396 26.39 -1.70 -26.58
CA ARG A 396 25.60 -1.69 -27.83
C ARG A 396 25.62 -3.03 -28.56
N TRP A 397 26.76 -3.71 -28.57
CA TRP A 397 26.87 -5.06 -29.12
C TRP A 397 26.03 -6.05 -28.31
N ALA A 398 26.11 -6.01 -26.97
CA ALA A 398 25.36 -6.88 -26.08
C ALA A 398 23.84 -6.65 -26.21
N GLU A 399 23.39 -5.39 -26.32
CA GLU A 399 22.01 -4.99 -26.59
C GLU A 399 21.47 -5.58 -27.89
N ARG A 400 22.27 -5.57 -28.96
CA ARG A 400 21.89 -6.17 -30.26
C ARG A 400 21.87 -7.69 -30.21
N ARG A 401 22.81 -8.30 -29.50
CA ARG A 401 22.97 -9.76 -29.43
C ARG A 401 21.91 -10.42 -28.55
N TRP A 402 21.46 -9.72 -27.50
CA TRP A 402 20.46 -10.19 -26.53
C TRP A 402 19.37 -9.13 -26.27
N PRO A 403 18.48 -8.88 -27.26
CA PRO A 403 17.43 -7.87 -27.14
C PRO A 403 16.38 -8.25 -26.08
N ARG A 404 16.11 -9.56 -25.90
CA ARG A 404 15.09 -10.08 -24.97
C ARG A 404 15.71 -11.06 -23.96
N GLY A 405 16.41 -10.51 -22.97
CA GLY A 405 16.90 -11.27 -21.82
C GLY A 405 18.42 -11.33 -21.80
N ARG A 406 19.02 -10.73 -20.77
CA ARG A 406 20.48 -10.76 -20.58
C ARG A 406 20.84 -11.88 -19.62
N SER A 407 22.02 -12.46 -19.81
CA SER A 407 22.59 -13.42 -18.87
C SER A 407 22.64 -12.80 -17.48
N THR A 408 22.22 -13.57 -16.49
CA THR A 408 22.24 -13.17 -15.09
C THR A 408 23.23 -14.04 -14.34
N VAL A 409 23.92 -13.45 -13.38
CA VAL A 409 24.84 -14.19 -12.51
C VAL A 409 24.23 -14.20 -11.12
N GLY A 410 23.70 -15.35 -10.69
CA GLY A 410 23.22 -15.52 -9.31
C GLY A 410 24.38 -15.48 -8.33
N GLN A 411 24.24 -14.70 -7.26
CA GLN A 411 25.27 -14.52 -6.24
C GLN A 411 24.63 -14.50 -4.85
N HIS A 412 25.26 -15.21 -3.92
CA HIS A 412 24.89 -15.23 -2.51
C HIS A 412 26.03 -14.57 -1.74
N VAL A 413 25.79 -13.35 -1.25
CA VAL A 413 26.81 -12.58 -0.52
C VAL A 413 26.45 -12.57 0.95
N LYS A 414 27.27 -13.23 1.77
CA LYS A 414 27.18 -13.15 3.23
C LYS A 414 27.68 -11.78 3.68
N THR A 415 26.77 -10.82 3.84
CA THR A 415 27.11 -9.43 4.15
C THR A 415 27.64 -9.24 5.57
N THR A 416 27.43 -10.24 6.45
CA THR A 416 28.03 -10.30 7.79
C THR A 416 29.45 -10.87 7.80
N SER A 417 29.90 -11.51 6.71
CA SER A 417 31.28 -11.94 6.56
C SER A 417 32.18 -10.79 6.15
N ILE A 418 33.45 -10.80 6.60
CA ILE A 418 34.43 -9.75 6.26
C ILE A 418 34.58 -9.61 4.73
N LEU A 419 34.72 -10.72 4.02
CA LEU A 419 34.93 -10.70 2.56
C LEU A 419 33.67 -10.23 1.80
N GLY A 420 32.48 -10.69 2.21
CA GLY A 420 31.22 -10.28 1.61
C GLY A 420 30.92 -8.80 1.86
N PHE A 421 31.16 -8.32 3.08
CA PHE A 421 31.06 -6.91 3.43
C PHE A 421 32.04 -6.06 2.62
N LEU A 422 33.32 -6.44 2.58
CA LEU A 422 34.37 -5.71 1.86
C LEU A 422 34.03 -5.59 0.38
N ARG A 423 33.52 -6.66 -0.25
CA ARG A 423 33.09 -6.66 -1.65
C ARG A 423 32.01 -5.63 -1.93
N LEU A 424 30.94 -5.61 -1.13
CA LEU A 424 29.85 -4.63 -1.30
C LEU A 424 30.32 -3.22 -0.93
N TRP A 425 31.16 -3.09 0.10
CA TRP A 425 31.69 -1.81 0.52
C TRP A 425 32.58 -1.18 -0.55
N LEU A 426 33.47 -1.95 -1.19
CA LEU A 426 34.28 -1.49 -2.32
C LEU A 426 33.39 -1.03 -3.49
N LEU A 427 32.33 -1.78 -3.80
CA LEU A 427 31.36 -1.39 -4.84
C LEU A 427 30.64 -0.08 -4.47
N ALA A 428 30.27 0.10 -3.20
CA ALA A 428 29.68 1.35 -2.70
C ALA A 428 30.64 2.55 -2.81
N LYS A 429 31.95 2.32 -2.64
CA LYS A 429 33.00 3.35 -2.80
C LYS A 429 33.18 3.84 -4.25
N LEU A 430 32.59 3.15 -5.23
CA LEU A 430 32.55 3.63 -6.62
C LEU A 430 31.52 4.73 -6.87
N ARG A 431 30.86 5.26 -5.82
CA ARG A 431 29.94 6.42 -5.90
C ARG A 431 30.44 7.60 -6.77
N PRO A 432 31.72 8.02 -6.73
CA PRO A 432 32.20 9.09 -7.62
C PRO A 432 32.17 8.74 -9.11
N LEU A 433 32.19 7.46 -9.47
CA LEU A 433 32.09 7.01 -10.86
C LEU A 433 30.65 6.99 -11.39
N ARG A 434 29.65 7.08 -10.49
CA ARG A 434 28.24 7.00 -10.88
C ARG A 434 27.86 8.02 -11.96
N PRO A 435 28.17 9.33 -11.84
CA PRO A 435 27.74 10.32 -12.83
C PRO A 435 28.28 10.07 -14.24
N ILE A 436 29.44 9.41 -14.36
CA ILE A 436 30.08 9.07 -15.64
C ILE A 436 29.75 7.64 -16.10
N SER A 437 28.97 6.89 -15.33
CA SER A 437 28.66 5.50 -15.59
C SER A 437 27.73 5.33 -16.81
N TYR A 438 27.82 4.18 -17.48
CA TYR A 438 26.96 3.88 -18.62
C TYR A 438 25.47 3.96 -18.25
N ARG A 439 25.12 3.48 -17.06
CA ARG A 439 23.74 3.53 -16.56
C ARG A 439 23.28 4.96 -16.33
N ALA A 440 24.10 5.81 -15.70
CA ALA A 440 23.75 7.22 -15.49
C ALA A 440 23.46 7.92 -16.81
N GLN A 441 24.33 7.77 -17.81
CA GLN A 441 24.13 8.36 -19.13
C GLN A 441 22.76 7.97 -19.73
N ARG A 442 22.43 6.67 -19.73
CA ARG A 442 21.15 6.16 -20.26
C ARG A 442 19.93 6.65 -19.46
N GLU A 443 20.02 6.68 -18.13
CA GLU A 443 18.93 7.14 -17.27
C GLU A 443 18.69 8.65 -17.46
N HIS A 444 19.75 9.45 -17.48
CA HIS A 444 19.66 10.89 -17.69
C HIS A 444 19.16 11.25 -19.10
N GLU A 445 19.60 10.55 -20.15
CA GLU A 445 19.05 10.71 -21.51
C GLU A 445 17.53 10.47 -21.53
N ARG A 446 17.02 9.46 -20.81
CA ARG A 446 15.58 9.21 -20.71
C ARG A 446 14.85 10.28 -19.89
N MET A 447 15.43 10.72 -18.78
CA MET A 447 14.86 11.81 -17.98
C MET A 447 14.71 13.09 -18.81
N GLU A 448 15.71 13.47 -19.61
CA GLU A 448 15.62 14.66 -20.47
C GLU A 448 14.55 14.52 -21.54
N ARG A 449 14.42 13.34 -22.16
CA ARG A 449 13.32 13.07 -23.11
C ARG A 449 11.96 13.17 -22.46
N TRP A 450 11.83 12.63 -21.25
CA TRP A 450 10.60 12.72 -20.45
C TRP A 450 10.26 14.17 -20.10
N LEU A 451 11.20 14.94 -19.54
CA LEU A 451 10.99 16.35 -19.19
C LEU A 451 10.64 17.18 -20.43
N THR A 452 11.24 16.88 -21.57
CA THR A 452 10.90 17.51 -22.84
C THR A 452 9.50 17.16 -23.30
N ALA A 453 9.08 15.90 -23.17
CA ALA A 453 7.71 15.49 -23.46
C ALA A 453 6.69 16.19 -22.53
N VAL A 454 6.97 16.30 -21.23
CA VAL A 454 6.11 17.01 -20.28
C VAL A 454 5.96 18.48 -20.67
N ARG A 455 7.06 19.17 -21.01
CA ARG A 455 7.02 20.57 -21.47
C ARG A 455 6.18 20.72 -22.74
N ARG A 456 6.41 19.84 -23.73
CA ARG A 456 5.66 19.87 -24.99
C ARG A 456 4.16 19.63 -24.76
N SER A 457 3.81 18.68 -23.91
CA SER A 457 2.43 18.44 -23.53
C SER A 457 1.78 19.61 -22.81
N ALA A 458 2.55 20.36 -22.00
CA ALA A 458 2.04 21.53 -21.29
C ALA A 458 1.68 22.69 -22.23
N GLU A 459 2.28 22.78 -23.41
CA GLU A 459 1.90 23.73 -24.46
C GLU A 459 0.52 23.42 -25.07
N TRP A 460 0.10 22.15 -25.05
CA TRP A 460 -1.18 21.72 -25.61
C TRP A 460 -2.29 21.68 -24.56
N ASN A 461 -2.01 21.04 -23.42
CA ASN A 461 -2.95 20.86 -22.33
C ASN A 461 -2.22 20.51 -21.02
N THR A 462 -2.42 21.28 -19.96
CA THR A 462 -1.85 21.02 -18.64
C THR A 462 -2.23 19.65 -18.06
N ALA A 463 -3.45 19.16 -18.33
CA ALA A 463 -3.88 17.84 -17.89
C ALA A 463 -3.11 16.71 -18.59
N LEU A 464 -2.84 16.84 -19.90
CA LEU A 464 -1.96 15.91 -20.62
C LEU A 464 -0.55 15.93 -20.02
N ALA A 465 -0.01 17.11 -19.75
CA ALA A 465 1.31 17.24 -19.12
C ALA A 465 1.39 16.54 -17.77
N CYS A 466 0.34 16.65 -16.94
CA CYS A 466 0.23 15.96 -15.67
C CYS A 466 0.24 14.43 -15.85
N GLU A 467 -0.48 13.88 -16.82
CA GLU A 467 -0.50 12.44 -17.08
C GLU A 467 0.83 11.92 -17.67
N VAL A 468 1.46 12.69 -18.57
CA VAL A 468 2.81 12.41 -19.07
C VAL A 468 3.85 12.49 -17.95
N ALA A 469 3.70 13.42 -17.01
CA ALA A 469 4.57 13.50 -15.83
C ALA A 469 4.37 12.29 -14.90
N ARG A 470 3.13 11.83 -14.70
CA ARG A 470 2.84 10.61 -13.92
C ARG A 470 3.36 9.33 -14.57
N ALA A 471 3.60 9.31 -15.88
CA ALA A 471 4.14 8.15 -16.58
C ALA A 471 5.51 7.68 -16.02
N ALA A 472 6.29 8.58 -15.39
CA ALA A 472 7.54 8.23 -14.72
C ALA A 472 7.38 7.13 -13.64
N GLN A 473 6.17 6.91 -13.11
CA GLN A 473 5.85 5.81 -12.18
C GLN A 473 6.06 4.41 -12.78
N LEU A 474 6.07 4.32 -14.12
CA LEU A 474 6.33 3.08 -14.84
C LEU A 474 7.82 2.71 -14.78
N VAL A 475 8.73 3.67 -14.65
CA VAL A 475 10.17 3.41 -14.68
C VAL A 475 10.67 2.86 -13.32
N LYS A 476 10.43 1.57 -13.09
CA LYS A 476 10.80 0.89 -11.84
C LYS A 476 11.18 -0.58 -12.04
N GLY A 477 11.61 -1.20 -10.94
CA GLY A 477 12.13 -2.56 -10.94
C GLY A 477 13.58 -2.63 -11.43
N TYR A 478 14.05 -3.86 -11.58
CA TYR A 478 15.41 -4.22 -12.01
C TYR A 478 15.36 -5.23 -13.16
N GLY A 479 16.49 -5.40 -13.85
CA GLY A 479 16.66 -6.33 -14.97
C GLY A 479 15.53 -6.31 -16.02
N GLU A 480 14.92 -7.49 -16.26
CA GLU A 480 13.85 -7.66 -17.25
C GLU A 480 12.60 -6.82 -16.97
N VAL A 481 12.18 -6.73 -15.70
CA VAL A 481 11.00 -5.94 -15.32
C VAL A 481 11.22 -4.47 -15.66
N ARG A 482 12.40 -3.92 -15.33
CA ARG A 482 12.75 -2.54 -15.67
C ARG A 482 12.72 -2.31 -17.17
N ARG A 483 13.30 -3.21 -17.96
CA ARG A 483 13.34 -3.10 -19.43
C ARG A 483 11.94 -3.12 -20.04
N ARG A 484 11.09 -4.05 -19.60
CA ARG A 484 9.70 -4.15 -20.07
C ARG A 484 8.93 -2.87 -19.77
N LEU A 485 8.96 -2.41 -18.51
CA LEU A 485 8.23 -1.21 -18.11
C LEU A 485 8.81 0.07 -18.73
N THR A 486 10.12 0.13 -18.98
CA THR A 486 10.74 1.26 -19.70
C THR A 486 10.31 1.27 -21.17
N GLY A 487 10.16 0.10 -21.81
CA GLY A 487 9.61 0.01 -23.16
C GLY A 487 8.15 0.47 -23.24
N LEU A 488 7.31 0.10 -22.27
CA LEU A 488 5.93 0.58 -22.18
C LEU A 488 5.86 2.08 -21.87
N PHE A 489 6.78 2.59 -21.05
CA PHE A 489 6.93 4.02 -20.81
C PHE A 489 7.28 4.77 -22.11
N ASP A 490 8.30 4.31 -22.85
CA ASP A 490 8.71 4.94 -24.11
C ASP A 490 7.55 4.92 -25.14
N ASP A 491 6.81 3.80 -25.25
CA ASP A 491 5.62 3.68 -26.12
C ASP A 491 4.49 4.64 -25.68
N LEU A 492 4.20 4.74 -24.38
CA LEU A 492 3.21 5.68 -23.85
C LEU A 492 3.57 7.13 -24.17
N ILE A 493 4.83 7.54 -23.93
CA ILE A 493 5.29 8.90 -24.23
C ILE A 493 5.16 9.20 -25.72
N GLN A 494 5.58 8.26 -26.57
CA GLN A 494 5.47 8.41 -28.02
C GLN A 494 4.02 8.60 -28.46
N ARG A 495 3.09 7.76 -27.98
CA ARG A 495 1.67 7.84 -28.33
C ARG A 495 1.00 9.11 -27.80
N ALA A 496 1.33 9.53 -26.57
CA ALA A 496 0.83 10.76 -25.99
C ALA A 496 1.22 11.98 -26.83
N LEU A 497 2.47 12.03 -27.30
CA LEU A 497 2.97 13.10 -28.16
C LEU A 497 2.35 13.08 -29.56
N GLN A 498 2.18 11.89 -30.15
CA GLN A 498 1.53 11.74 -31.45
C GLN A 498 0.06 12.16 -31.39
N ALA A 499 -0.71 11.65 -30.42
CA ALA A 499 -2.12 12.02 -30.23
C ALA A 499 -2.29 13.51 -29.96
N GLY A 500 -1.48 14.08 -29.06
CA GLY A 500 -1.51 15.51 -28.74
C GLY A 500 -1.20 16.39 -29.95
N SER A 501 -0.23 15.99 -30.78
CA SER A 501 0.09 16.69 -32.02
C SER A 501 -1.05 16.62 -33.04
N LEU A 502 -1.68 15.46 -33.23
CA LEU A 502 -2.81 15.29 -34.15
C LEU A 502 -4.00 16.16 -33.74
N GLU A 503 -4.39 16.12 -32.47
CA GLU A 503 -5.50 16.93 -31.97
C GLU A 503 -5.21 18.43 -32.08
N THR A 504 -3.98 18.85 -31.81
CA THR A 504 -3.60 20.28 -31.92
C THR A 504 -3.63 20.75 -33.38
N LEU A 505 -3.17 19.94 -34.34
CA LEU A 505 -3.28 20.24 -35.77
C LEU A 505 -4.74 20.33 -36.24
N GLN A 506 -5.64 19.63 -35.56
CA GLN A 506 -7.09 19.68 -35.80
C GLN A 506 -7.81 20.78 -34.99
N GLY A 507 -7.06 21.68 -34.33
CA GLY A 507 -7.60 22.81 -33.55
C GLY A 507 -8.20 22.44 -32.19
N ARG A 508 -7.86 21.27 -31.62
CA ARG A 508 -8.40 20.75 -30.36
C ARG A 508 -7.41 20.83 -29.20
N LYS A 509 -7.94 20.77 -27.98
CA LYS A 509 -7.18 20.88 -26.71
C LYS A 509 -6.64 19.54 -26.18
N ALA A 510 -6.19 18.63 -27.06
CA ALA A 510 -5.54 17.37 -26.70
C ALA A 510 -6.29 16.50 -25.65
N THR A 511 -7.62 16.46 -25.71
CA THR A 511 -8.45 15.77 -24.71
C THR A 511 -8.38 14.26 -24.86
N VAL A 512 -8.43 13.75 -26.10
CA VAL A 512 -8.31 12.30 -26.36
C VAL A 512 -6.93 11.80 -25.96
N ALA A 513 -5.87 12.58 -26.24
CA ALA A 513 -4.51 12.29 -25.83
C ALA A 513 -4.39 12.19 -24.30
N THR A 514 -5.06 13.09 -23.56
CA THR A 514 -5.07 13.09 -22.09
C THR A 514 -5.70 11.80 -21.56
N GLU A 515 -6.91 11.47 -22.02
CA GLU A 515 -7.64 10.29 -21.60
C GLU A 515 -6.95 8.99 -22.01
N LEU A 516 -6.36 8.95 -23.21
CA LEU A 516 -5.58 7.81 -23.69
C LEU A 516 -4.37 7.57 -22.79
N THR A 517 -3.63 8.63 -22.47
CA THR A 517 -2.43 8.55 -21.62
C THR A 517 -2.79 8.04 -20.23
N ALA A 518 -3.87 8.58 -19.64
CA ALA A 518 -4.38 8.14 -18.35
C ALA A 518 -4.85 6.67 -18.37
N ALA A 519 -5.59 6.25 -19.40
CA ALA A 519 -6.08 4.88 -19.55
C ALA A 519 -4.93 3.88 -19.77
N TYR A 520 -3.98 4.20 -20.65
CA TYR A 520 -2.78 3.39 -20.88
C TYR A 520 -2.01 3.19 -19.57
N ARG A 521 -1.70 4.29 -18.88
CA ARG A 521 -0.99 4.26 -17.60
C ARG A 521 -1.72 3.36 -16.61
N ARG A 522 -3.03 3.56 -16.41
CA ARG A 522 -3.85 2.73 -15.50
C ARG A 522 -3.78 1.24 -15.84
N LEU A 523 -3.92 0.88 -17.12
CA LEU A 523 -3.84 -0.52 -17.55
C LEU A 523 -2.46 -1.13 -17.25
N VAL A 524 -1.36 -0.42 -17.53
CA VAL A 524 -0.02 -0.93 -17.20
C VAL A 524 0.19 -1.07 -15.69
N LEU A 525 -0.32 -0.13 -14.89
CA LEU A 525 -0.20 -0.19 -13.42
C LEU A 525 -1.00 -1.35 -12.80
N GLN A 526 -2.04 -1.86 -13.48
CA GLN A 526 -2.80 -3.05 -13.05
C GLN A 526 -2.00 -4.36 -13.18
N GLY A 527 -0.93 -4.38 -13.98
CA GLY A 527 0.01 -5.49 -14.06
C GLY A 527 0.15 -6.12 -15.45
N PRO A 528 0.97 -7.18 -15.57
CA PRO A 528 1.42 -7.72 -16.86
C PRO A 528 0.30 -8.19 -17.79
N GLU A 529 -0.79 -8.72 -17.22
CA GLU A 529 -1.93 -9.25 -17.97
C GLU A 529 -2.70 -8.17 -18.74
N GLN A 530 -2.61 -6.91 -18.29
CA GLN A 530 -3.31 -5.78 -18.90
C GLN A 530 -2.41 -4.99 -19.88
N GLU A 531 -1.10 -5.25 -19.91
CA GLU A 531 -0.14 -4.57 -20.80
C GLU A 531 -0.54 -4.72 -22.29
N GLY A 532 -1.01 -5.91 -22.69
CA GLY A 532 -1.50 -6.15 -24.06
C GLY A 532 -2.77 -5.34 -24.39
N LYS A 533 -3.66 -5.14 -23.42
CA LYS A 533 -4.85 -4.30 -23.60
C LYS A 533 -4.49 -2.83 -23.71
N ALA A 534 -3.47 -2.36 -22.98
CA ALA A 534 -2.97 -0.99 -23.09
C ALA A 534 -2.48 -0.71 -24.53
N ALA A 535 -1.66 -1.61 -25.08
CA ALA A 535 -1.17 -1.49 -26.45
C ALA A 535 -2.30 -1.53 -27.50
N ALA A 536 -3.26 -2.45 -27.34
CA ALA A 536 -4.40 -2.57 -28.24
C ALA A 536 -5.33 -1.34 -28.20
N LEU A 537 -5.66 -0.85 -27.01
CA LEU A 537 -6.45 0.37 -26.81
C LEU A 537 -5.76 1.55 -27.50
N ALA A 538 -4.46 1.69 -27.31
CA ALA A 538 -3.72 2.80 -27.86
C ALA A 538 -3.59 2.73 -29.39
N ALA A 539 -3.55 1.54 -29.98
CA ALA A 539 -3.61 1.38 -31.42
C ALA A 539 -4.99 1.80 -31.99
N ASP A 540 -6.09 1.32 -31.40
CA ASP A 540 -7.46 1.64 -31.84
C ASP A 540 -7.74 3.15 -31.75
N VAL A 541 -7.39 3.78 -30.62
CA VAL A 541 -7.58 5.22 -30.42
C VAL A 541 -6.77 6.04 -31.44
N MET A 542 -5.53 5.65 -31.72
CA MET A 542 -4.69 6.34 -32.71
C MET A 542 -5.28 6.24 -34.13
N THR A 543 -5.75 5.06 -34.54
CA THR A 543 -6.39 4.89 -35.87
C THR A 543 -7.64 5.75 -36.03
N ARG A 544 -8.44 5.90 -34.97
CA ARG A 544 -9.63 6.78 -35.00
C ARG A 544 -9.26 8.27 -35.04
N LEU A 545 -8.21 8.68 -34.33
CA LEU A 545 -7.69 10.05 -34.40
C LEU A 545 -7.14 10.39 -35.79
N GLU A 546 -6.45 9.46 -36.44
CA GLU A 546 -5.96 9.61 -37.83
C GLU A 546 -7.11 9.76 -38.83
N ARG A 547 -8.25 9.11 -38.58
CA ARG A 547 -9.50 9.27 -39.36
C ARG A 547 -10.30 10.52 -39.00
N ASN A 548 -9.80 11.35 -38.09
CA ASN A 548 -10.46 12.55 -37.61
C ASN A 548 -11.79 12.28 -36.85
N GLU A 549 -11.88 11.16 -36.12
CA GLU A 549 -13.05 10.72 -35.35
C GLU A 549 -12.82 10.80 -33.82
N PRO A 550 -12.69 12.00 -33.22
CA PRO A 550 -12.36 12.16 -31.80
C PRO A 550 -13.40 11.57 -30.84
N ASP A 551 -14.68 11.71 -31.14
CA ASP A 551 -15.74 11.21 -30.26
C ASP A 551 -15.76 9.68 -30.24
N ALA A 552 -15.50 9.05 -31.39
CA ALA A 552 -15.33 7.61 -31.47
C ALA A 552 -14.06 7.16 -30.74
N ALA A 553 -12.99 7.93 -30.79
CA ALA A 553 -11.76 7.67 -30.07
C ALA A 553 -11.97 7.76 -28.54
N LEU A 554 -12.68 8.78 -28.07
CA LEU A 554 -13.03 8.95 -26.67
C LEU A 554 -13.96 7.83 -26.17
N ALA A 555 -14.96 7.48 -26.97
CA ALA A 555 -15.89 6.39 -26.67
C ALA A 555 -15.18 5.03 -26.53
N ALA A 556 -14.11 4.78 -27.31
CA ALA A 556 -13.29 3.57 -27.18
C ALA A 556 -12.58 3.50 -25.82
N ILE A 557 -12.08 4.64 -25.34
CA ILE A 557 -11.41 4.74 -24.03
C ILE A 557 -12.42 4.47 -22.91
N THR A 558 -13.60 5.10 -22.96
CA THR A 558 -14.65 4.91 -21.93
C THR A 558 -15.28 3.52 -21.97
N GLY A 559 -15.48 2.95 -23.16
CA GLY A 559 -16.06 1.62 -23.34
C GLY A 559 -15.17 0.49 -22.86
N SER A 560 -13.85 0.64 -22.98
CA SER A 560 -12.86 -0.30 -22.42
C SER A 560 -12.90 -0.36 -20.87
N GLY A 561 -13.36 0.72 -20.22
CA GLY A 561 -13.45 0.81 -18.75
C GLY A 561 -14.68 0.14 -18.12
N ALA A 562 -15.69 -0.28 -18.90
CA ALA A 562 -16.96 -0.82 -18.39
C ALA A 562 -17.02 -2.37 -18.35
N GLY A 563 -15.99 -3.08 -18.83
CA GLY A 563 -16.02 -4.53 -19.03
C GLY A 563 -15.06 -5.37 -18.17
N GLY A 564 -14.51 -4.83 -17.08
CA GLY A 564 -13.48 -5.49 -16.24
C GLY A 564 -14.01 -6.24 -15.02
#